data_AF-A0A1G5FZG4-F1
#
_entry.id   AF-A0A1G5FZG4-F1
#
_cell.length_a   1.000
_cell.length_b   1.000
_cell.length_c   1.000
_cell.angle_alpha   90.00
_cell.angle_beta   90.00
_cell.angle_gamma   90.00
#
_symmetry.space_group_name_H-M   'P 1'
#
loop_
_entity.id
_entity.type
_entity.pdbx_description
1 polymer ?
#
loop_
_entity_poly.entity_id
_entity_poly.type
_entity_poly.pdbx_seq_one_letter_code
_entity_poly.pdbx_strand_id
1 'polypeptide(L)'
;MSHSALDFLNNKGPAVRYCESCGCRIPISSPQGKCRECIKKELFPKVKAFISENYDVNEMILAQEFGIDKSIIHEWVDEGLLEYKNLHRF
;
A
#
# COMPACT_ATOMS: atom_id res chain seq x y z
N MET A 1 42.45 -9.05 -16.96
CA MET A 1 42.04 -8.97 -15.55
C MET A 1 40.72 -9.72 -15.42
N SER A 2 40.76 -10.89 -14.79
CA SER A 2 39.64 -11.82 -14.63
C SER A 2 38.69 -11.30 -13.57
N HIS A 3 37.51 -10.82 -13.97
CA HIS A 3 36.43 -10.53 -13.03
C HIS A 3 35.91 -11.87 -12.49
N SER A 4 36.30 -12.18 -11.26
CA SER A 4 35.95 -13.42 -10.58
C SER A 4 34.46 -13.42 -10.23
N ALA A 5 33.77 -14.54 -10.41
CA ALA A 5 32.34 -14.75 -10.13
C ALA A 5 31.97 -14.63 -8.62
N LEU A 6 32.84 -14.02 -7.82
CA LEU A 6 32.69 -13.78 -6.39
C LEU A 6 32.26 -12.34 -6.06
N ASP A 7 32.17 -11.43 -7.04
CA ASP A 7 31.64 -10.08 -6.81
C ASP A 7 30.14 -10.07 -6.47
N PHE A 8 29.41 -11.13 -6.85
CA PHE A 8 28.00 -11.33 -6.44
C PHE A 8 27.84 -11.61 -4.93
N LEU A 9 28.93 -11.95 -4.23
CA LEU A 9 28.94 -12.18 -2.77
C LEU A 9 29.32 -10.92 -1.98
N ASN A 10 29.40 -9.74 -2.62
CA ASN A 10 29.41 -8.48 -1.87
C ASN A 10 28.04 -8.32 -1.18
N ASN A 11 27.94 -8.98 -0.02
CA ASN A 11 26.80 -9.15 0.88
C ASN A 11 26.39 -7.83 1.54
N LYS A 12 26.16 -6.78 0.76
CA LYS A 12 25.34 -5.65 1.20
C LYS A 12 23.97 -5.87 0.56
N GLY A 13 23.15 -6.69 1.23
CA GLY A 13 21.73 -6.72 0.94
C GLY A 13 21.17 -5.29 0.92
N PRO A 14 20.04 -5.05 0.23
CA PRO A 14 19.48 -3.70 0.12
C PRO A 14 19.35 -3.09 1.51
N ALA A 15 19.73 -1.83 1.66
CA ALA A 15 19.65 -1.15 2.96
C ALA A 15 18.20 -1.20 3.44
N VAL A 16 17.97 -1.79 4.61
CA VAL A 16 16.65 -1.96 5.21
C VAL A 16 16.48 -1.07 6.42
N ARG A 17 15.26 -0.59 6.63
CA ARG A 17 14.81 0.02 7.89
C ARG A 17 13.67 -0.82 8.47
N TYR A 18 13.19 -0.45 9.64
CA TYR A 18 12.08 -1.14 10.32
C TYR A 18 10.82 -0.28 10.27
N CYS A 19 9.67 -0.94 10.08
CA CYS A 19 8.37 -0.31 10.15
C CYS A 19 8.11 0.21 11.56
N GLU A 20 7.69 1.46 11.69
CA GLU A 20 7.40 2.10 12.98
C GLU A 20 6.23 1.45 13.73
N SER A 21 5.24 0.88 13.02
CA SER A 21 4.06 0.25 13.65
C SER A 21 4.23 -1.23 14.02
N CYS A 22 4.91 -2.05 13.21
CA CYS A 22 4.99 -3.50 13.42
C CYS A 22 6.42 -4.05 13.52
N GLY A 23 7.44 -3.22 13.29
CA GLY A 23 8.84 -3.66 13.31
C GLY A 23 9.27 -4.56 12.15
N CYS A 24 8.44 -4.78 11.12
CA CYS A 24 8.85 -5.53 9.94
C CYS A 24 9.95 -4.81 9.15
N ARG A 25 10.83 -5.57 8.48
CA ARG A 25 11.86 -5.01 7.60
C ARG A 25 11.20 -4.41 6.36
N ILE A 26 11.56 -3.18 6.03
CA ILE A 26 11.11 -2.48 4.81
C ILE A 26 12.31 -1.88 4.08
N PRO A 27 12.24 -1.71 2.75
CA PRO A 27 13.30 -1.03 1.99
C PRO A 27 13.51 0.40 2.50
N ILE A 28 14.76 0.88 2.54
CA ILE A 28 15.05 2.30 2.84
C ILE A 28 14.43 3.24 1.82
N SER A 29 14.21 2.78 0.58
CA SER A 29 13.51 3.53 -0.47
C SER A 29 12.00 3.68 -0.22
N SER A 30 11.45 3.00 0.80
CA SER A 30 10.05 3.18 1.17
C SER A 30 9.83 4.64 1.60
N PRO A 31 8.99 5.40 0.90
CA PRO A 31 8.78 6.83 1.17
C PRO A 31 8.17 7.07 2.56
N GLN A 32 7.52 6.06 3.12
CA GLN A 32 6.87 6.11 4.42
C GLN A 32 7.63 5.19 5.39
N GLY A 33 7.79 5.63 6.63
CA GLY A 33 8.44 4.85 7.69
C GLY A 33 7.66 3.62 8.17
N LYS A 34 6.54 3.30 7.51
CA LYS A 34 5.68 2.15 7.77
C LYS A 34 5.71 1.17 6.59
N CYS A 35 5.46 -0.10 6.84
CA CYS A 35 5.31 -1.10 5.79
C CYS A 35 3.97 -0.96 5.07
N ARG A 36 3.91 -1.47 3.82
CA ARG A 36 2.69 -1.45 2.98
C ARG A 36 1.46 -1.97 3.74
N GLU A 37 1.61 -3.04 4.50
CA GLU A 37 0.53 -3.65 5.27
C GLU A 37 0.03 -2.76 6.41
N CYS A 38 0.94 -2.09 7.13
CA CYS A 38 0.55 -1.15 8.18
C CYS A 38 -0.11 0.10 7.62
N ILE A 39 0.37 0.60 6.46
CA ILE A 39 -0.25 1.73 5.76
C ILE A 39 -1.67 1.35 5.33
N LYS A 40 -1.84 0.17 4.71
CA LYS A 40 -3.15 -0.37 4.35
C LYS A 40 -4.09 -0.43 5.55
N LYS A 41 -3.65 -1.04 6.66
CA LYS A 41 -4.45 -1.18 7.88
C LYS A 41 -4.88 0.16 8.49
N GLU A 42 -4.02 1.18 8.42
CA GLU A 42 -4.31 2.52 8.94
C GLU A 42 -5.28 3.30 8.04
N LEU A 43 -5.14 3.16 6.72
CA LEU A 43 -5.95 3.89 5.75
C LEU A 43 -7.31 3.24 5.48
N PHE A 44 -7.38 1.91 5.54
CA PHE A 44 -8.59 1.15 5.29
C PHE A 44 -9.84 1.66 6.05
N PRO A 45 -9.82 1.84 7.39
CA PRO A 45 -11.00 2.35 8.10
C PRO A 45 -11.35 3.80 7.69
N LYS A 46 -10.36 4.63 7.34
CA LYS A 46 -10.59 6.01 6.88
C LYS A 46 -11.24 6.04 5.50
N VAL A 47 -10.75 5.21 4.58
CA VAL A 47 -11.31 5.03 3.24
C VAL A 47 -12.74 4.51 3.32
N LYS A 48 -12.98 3.49 4.16
CA LYS A 48 -14.33 2.93 4.38
C LYS A 48 -15.29 3.96 4.95
N ALA A 49 -14.87 4.76 5.93
CA ALA A 49 -15.68 5.85 6.48
C ALA A 49 -16.00 6.88 5.39
N PHE A 50 -15.00 7.29 4.60
CA PHE A 50 -15.18 8.26 3.52
C PHE A 50 -16.17 7.78 2.44
N ILE A 51 -16.12 6.50 2.06
CA ILE A 51 -17.10 5.90 1.13
C ILE A 51 -18.49 5.82 1.76
N SER A 52 -18.59 5.65 3.08
CA SER A 52 -19.88 5.67 3.75
C SER A 52 -20.47 7.08 3.83
N GLU A 53 -19.64 8.10 4.03
CA GLU A 53 -20.06 9.49 4.15
C GLU A 53 -20.38 10.13 2.78
N ASN A 54 -19.72 9.69 1.71
CA ASN A 54 -19.87 10.25 0.37
C ASN A 54 -20.53 9.26 -0.59
N TYR A 55 -21.59 9.68 -1.28
CA TYR A 55 -22.36 8.80 -2.16
C TYR A 55 -21.73 8.59 -3.55
N ASP A 56 -20.94 9.57 -4.02
CA ASP A 56 -20.30 9.58 -5.35
C ASP A 56 -18.78 9.57 -5.21
N VAL A 57 -18.23 8.43 -4.75
CA VAL A 57 -16.78 8.25 -4.66
C VAL A 57 -16.34 7.08 -5.52
N ASN A 58 -15.21 7.29 -6.21
CA ASN A 58 -14.57 6.29 -7.05
C ASN A 58 -13.11 6.10 -6.63
N GLU A 59 -12.45 5.08 -7.18
CA GLU A 59 -11.03 4.77 -6.90
C GLU A 59 -10.10 5.95 -7.16
N MET A 60 -10.41 6.80 -8.14
CA MET A 60 -9.58 7.94 -8.49
C MET A 60 -9.67 9.07 -7.46
N ILE A 61 -10.85 9.32 -6.89
CA ILE A 61 -11.03 10.30 -5.81
C ILE A 61 -10.30 9.78 -4.56
N LEU A 62 -10.52 8.51 -4.20
CA LEU A 62 -9.86 7.90 -3.04
C LEU A 62 -8.33 7.90 -3.16
N ALA A 63 -7.79 7.60 -4.34
CA ALA A 63 -6.35 7.65 -4.58
C ALA A 63 -5.77 9.06 -4.38
N GLN A 64 -6.48 10.09 -4.83
CA GLN A 64 -6.07 11.48 -4.67
C GLN A 64 -6.17 11.95 -3.22
N GLU A 65 -7.29 11.69 -2.55
CA GLU A 65 -7.55 12.13 -1.18
C GLU A 65 -6.59 11.48 -0.16
N PHE A 66 -6.33 10.18 -0.31
CA PHE A 66 -5.50 9.42 0.63
C PHE A 66 -4.05 9.28 0.18
N GLY A 67 -3.69 9.78 -1.02
CA GLY A 67 -2.35 9.67 -1.60
C GLY A 67 -1.90 8.22 -1.78
N ILE A 68 -2.83 7.30 -2.05
CA ILE A 68 -2.55 5.88 -2.26
C ILE A 68 -2.70 5.49 -3.71
N ASP A 69 -1.97 4.45 -4.10
CA ASP A 69 -2.10 3.88 -5.43
C ASP A 69 -3.49 3.24 -5.62
N LYS A 70 -4.09 3.46 -6.79
CA LYS A 70 -5.39 2.90 -7.16
C LYS A 70 -5.41 1.37 -7.00
N SER A 71 -4.29 0.71 -7.24
CA SER A 71 -4.16 -0.75 -7.12
C SER A 71 -4.47 -1.25 -5.71
N ILE A 72 -4.22 -0.45 -4.66
CA ILE A 72 -4.55 -0.82 -3.27
C ILE A 72 -6.06 -0.79 -3.05
N ILE A 73 -6.74 0.22 -3.60
CA ILE A 73 -8.18 0.36 -3.48
C ILE A 73 -8.87 -0.74 -4.29
N HIS A 74 -8.37 -0.99 -5.50
CA HIS A 74 -8.85 -2.06 -6.36
C HIS A 74 -8.77 -3.43 -5.68
N GLU A 75 -7.63 -3.75 -5.07
CA GLU A 75 -7.42 -4.98 -4.30
C GLU A 75 -8.44 -5.12 -3.16
N TRP A 76 -8.74 -4.04 -2.42
CA TRP A 76 -9.76 -4.08 -1.36
C TRP A 76 -11.18 -4.28 -1.87
N VAL A 77 -11.50 -3.78 -3.07
CA VAL A 77 -12.80 -4.00 -3.70
C VAL A 77 -12.90 -5.44 -4.20
N ASP A 78 -11.84 -5.95 -4.84
CA ASP A 78 -11.77 -7.33 -5.35
C ASP A 78 -11.83 -8.38 -4.22
N GLU A 79 -11.14 -8.14 -3.10
CA GLU A 79 -11.22 -8.98 -1.90
C GLU A 79 -12.56 -8.85 -1.13
N GLY A 80 -13.46 -7.97 -1.56
CA GLY A 80 -14.75 -7.74 -0.90
C GLY A 80 -14.64 -7.03 0.46
N LEU A 81 -13.51 -6.38 0.73
CA LEU A 81 -13.27 -5.59 1.94
C LEU A 81 -13.92 -4.20 1.86
N LEU A 82 -14.08 -3.66 0.64
CA LEU A 82 -14.77 -2.41 0.34
C LEU A 82 -15.94 -2.64 -0.63
N GLU A 83 -17.07 -2.02 -0.34
CA GLU A 83 -18.25 -2.02 -1.22
C GLU A 83 -18.67 -0.58 -1.54
N TYR A 84 -18.91 -0.30 -2.82
CA TYR A 84 -19.49 0.97 -3.26
C TYR A 84 -21.00 0.94 -3.06
N LYS A 85 -21.56 2.01 -2.47
CA LYS A 85 -23.01 2.13 -2.22
C LYS A 85 -23.87 2.13 -3.49
N ASN A 86 -23.28 2.29 -4.68
CA ASN A 86 -23.99 2.42 -5.95
C ASN A 86 -23.75 1.28 -6.95
N LEU A 87 -23.38 0.07 -6.51
CA LEU A 87 -23.60 -1.13 -7.32
C LEU A 87 -25.06 -1.59 -7.20
N HIS A 88 -26.01 -0.68 -7.46
CA HIS A 88 -27.34 -1.11 -7.85
C HIS A 88 -27.21 -1.75 -9.23
N ARG A 89 -26.98 -3.07 -9.25
CA ARG A 89 -27.33 -3.90 -10.40
C ARG A 89 -28.79 -3.59 -10.72
N PHE A 90 -29.00 -3.05 -11.92
CA PHE A 90 -30.30 -2.91 -12.56
C PHE A 90 -31.09 -4.22 -12.51
#